data_AF-A0A8S0R0B8-F1
#
_entry.id   AF-A0A8S0R0B8-F1
#
_cell.length_a   1.000
_cell.length_b   1.000
_cell.length_c   1.000
_cell.angle_alpha   90.00
_cell.angle_beta   90.00
_cell.angle_gamma   90.00
#
_symmetry.space_group_name_H-M   'P 1'
#
loop_
_entity.id
_entity.type
_entity.pdbx_description
1 polymer ?
#
loop_
_entity_poly.entity_id
_entity_poly.type
_entity_poly.pdbx_seq_one_letter_code
_entity_poly.pdbx_strand_id
1 'polypeptide(L)'
;MGSCVLVMAMKGADVYLMNVGDSRTALARKTQNNGRPMKDSNEILYGDEFENVHNLSSCQLTMDHSTSVKEVTNIFVPSSL
;
A
#
# COMPACT_ATOMS: atom_id res chain seq x y z
N MET A 1 19.96 9.06 -18.52
CA MET A 1 18.71 8.50 -17.96
C MET A 1 18.99 8.14 -16.51
N GLY A 2 18.18 8.63 -15.58
CA GLY A 2 18.19 8.17 -14.18
C GLY A 2 17.12 7.09 -14.00
N SER A 3 17.28 6.26 -12.98
CA SER A 3 16.29 5.24 -12.59
C SER A 3 15.62 5.64 -11.28
N CYS A 4 14.33 5.31 -11.14
CA CYS A 4 13.67 5.30 -9.84
C CYS A 4 14.19 4.12 -9.01
N VAL A 5 14.28 4.31 -7.70
CA VAL A 5 14.75 3.29 -6.77
C VAL A 5 13.72 3.12 -5.67
N LEU A 6 13.26 1.90 -5.47
CA LEU A 6 12.38 1.51 -4.38
C LEU A 6 13.01 0.32 -3.66
N VAL A 7 13.19 0.45 -2.34
CA VAL A 7 13.79 -0.57 -1.49
C VAL A 7 12.81 -0.93 -0.38
N MET A 8 12.65 -2.24 -0.14
CA MET A 8 11.92 -2.80 0.99
C MET A 8 12.87 -3.66 1.83
N ALA A 9 12.94 -3.40 3.12
CA ALA A 9 13.67 -4.22 4.08
C ALA A 9 12.73 -4.68 5.18
N MET A 10 12.83 -5.95 5.59
CA MET A 10 11.99 -6.53 6.64
C MET A 10 12.87 -7.01 7.79
N LYS A 11 12.46 -6.69 9.02
CA LYS A 11 13.10 -7.19 10.25
C LYS A 11 12.01 -7.75 11.15
N GLY A 12 11.85 -9.07 11.16
CA GLY A 12 10.74 -9.69 11.87
C GLY A 12 9.40 -9.21 11.30
N ALA A 13 8.58 -8.57 12.13
CA ALA A 13 7.30 -7.99 11.73
C ALA A 13 7.39 -6.55 11.22
N ASP A 14 8.55 -5.90 11.34
CA ASP A 14 8.75 -4.51 10.92
C ASP A 14 9.11 -4.43 9.43
N VAL A 15 8.49 -3.50 8.73
CA VAL A 15 8.71 -3.23 7.29
C VAL A 15 9.22 -1.81 7.12
N TYR A 16 10.36 -1.67 6.43
CA TYR A 16 10.99 -0.39 6.10
C TYR A 16 10.99 -0.18 4.60
N LEU A 17 10.65 1.03 4.17
CA LEU A 17 10.59 1.41 2.76
C LEU A 17 11.43 2.66 2.52
N MET A 18 12.19 2.65 1.42
CA MET A 18 12.87 3.84 0.90
C MET A 18 12.50 4.02 -0.56
N ASN A 19 11.87 5.15 -0.87
CA ASN A 19 11.44 5.49 -2.23
C ASN A 19 12.25 6.69 -2.73
N VAL A 20 12.77 6.62 -3.95
CA VAL A 20 13.41 7.72 -4.67
C VAL A 20 12.87 7.71 -6.10
N GLY A 21 12.06 8.72 -6.43
CA GLY A 21 11.28 8.77 -7.68
C GLY A 21 9.79 8.48 -7.47
N ASP A 22 9.10 8.16 -8.55
CA ASP A 22 7.64 8.02 -8.63
C ASP A 22 7.11 6.59 -8.44
N SER A 23 7.98 5.68 -7.98
CA SER A 23 7.59 4.32 -7.60
C SER A 23 6.68 4.34 -6.38
N ARG A 24 5.83 3.31 -6.25
CA ARG A 24 4.81 3.23 -5.20
C ARG A 24 4.82 1.87 -4.51
N THR A 25 4.65 1.85 -3.19
CA THR A 25 4.37 0.63 -2.42
C THR A 25 2.98 0.71 -1.79
N ALA A 26 2.20 -0.35 -1.93
CA ALA A 26 0.90 -0.50 -1.30
C ALA A 26 0.85 -1.77 -0.46
N LEU A 27 0.34 -1.64 0.77
CA LEU A 27 0.04 -2.77 1.65
C LEU A 27 -1.41 -3.21 1.44
N ALA A 28 -1.61 -4.48 1.11
CA ALA A 28 -2.94 -5.09 1.09
C ALA A 28 -3.23 -5.67 2.48
N ARG A 29 -4.34 -5.25 3.09
CA ARG A 29 -4.79 -5.73 4.40
C ARG A 29 -6.19 -6.32 4.27
N LYS A 30 -6.37 -7.55 4.76
CA LYS A 30 -7.71 -8.13 4.91
C LYS A 30 -8.46 -7.39 6.00
N THR A 31 -9.59 -6.80 5.63
CA THR A 31 -10.53 -6.18 6.56
C THR A 31 -11.24 -7.30 7.30
N GLN A 32 -11.03 -7.40 8.61
CA GLN A 32 -11.75 -8.36 9.42
C GLN A 32 -13.22 -7.97 9.42
N ASN A 33 -14.05 -8.75 8.75
CA ASN A 33 -15.50 -8.55 8.73
C ASN A 33 -16.05 -8.94 10.11
N ASN A 34 -16.17 -7.97 11.01
CA ASN A 34 -16.65 -8.14 12.39
C ASN A 34 -18.16 -8.48 12.50
N GLY A 35 -18.77 -9.17 11.54
CA GLY A 35 -20.24 -9.28 11.52
C GLY A 35 -20.86 -10.49 10.82
N ARG A 36 -20.10 -11.48 10.34
CA ARG A 36 -20.72 -12.69 9.77
C ARG A 36 -20.50 -13.86 10.73
N PRO A 37 -21.55 -14.36 11.43
CA PRO A 37 -21.43 -15.62 12.15
C PRO A 37 -21.06 -16.71 11.15
N MET A 38 -20.04 -17.48 11.52
CA MET A 38 -19.52 -18.65 10.84
C MET A 38 -20.70 -19.55 10.40
N LYS A 39 -21.03 -19.57 9.11
CA LYS A 39 -21.99 -20.53 8.56
C LYS A 39 -21.32 -21.90 8.56
N ASP A 40 -22.10 -22.90 8.98
CA ASP A 40 -21.68 -24.26 9.22
C ASP A 40 -20.83 -24.86 8.10
N SER A 41 -19.90 -25.70 8.56
CA SER A 41 -18.66 -26.19 7.95
C SER A 41 -18.79 -27.05 6.68
N ASN A 42 -19.90 -26.97 5.93
CA ASN A 42 -20.19 -27.89 4.82
C ASN A 42 -20.22 -27.28 3.41
N GLU A 43 -20.15 -25.94 3.25
CA GLU A 43 -20.11 -25.27 1.94
C GLU A 43 -18.73 -24.69 1.57
N ILE A 44 -17.71 -24.86 2.41
CA ILE A 44 -16.42 -24.16 2.31
C ILE A 44 -15.48 -24.75 1.22
N LEU A 45 -15.79 -25.94 0.68
CA LEU A 45 -14.83 -26.69 -0.12
C LEU A 45 -14.62 -26.22 -1.57
N TYR A 46 -15.47 -25.33 -2.11
CA TYR A 46 -15.35 -24.88 -3.51
C TYR A 46 -15.65 -23.39 -3.79
N GLY A 47 -15.90 -22.55 -2.77
CA GLY A 47 -16.39 -21.17 -2.98
C GLY A 47 -15.65 -20.02 -2.27
N ASP A 48 -14.70 -20.30 -1.37
CA ASP A 48 -14.15 -19.27 -0.47
C ASP A 48 -12.99 -18.44 -1.07
N GLU A 49 -12.40 -18.86 -2.18
CA GLU A 49 -11.21 -18.17 -2.71
C GLU A 49 -11.54 -16.80 -3.36
N PHE A 50 -12.75 -16.60 -3.87
CA PHE A 50 -13.16 -15.35 -4.53
C PHE A 50 -13.88 -14.36 -3.59
N GLU A 51 -14.70 -14.83 -2.65
CA GLU A 51 -15.39 -13.97 -1.66
C GLU A 51 -14.40 -13.24 -0.71
N ASN A 52 -13.22 -13.85 -0.48
CA ASN A 52 -12.21 -13.32 0.42
C ASN A 52 -11.47 -12.09 -0.14
N VAL A 53 -11.30 -12.02 -1.46
CA VAL A 53 -10.57 -10.93 -2.15
C VAL A 53 -11.33 -9.60 -2.03
N HIS A 54 -12.66 -9.65 -1.93
CA HIS A 54 -13.52 -8.47 -1.75
C HIS A 54 -13.35 -7.75 -0.41
N ASN A 55 -12.62 -8.33 0.53
CA ASN A 55 -12.37 -7.72 1.84
C ASN A 55 -10.96 -7.11 1.97
N LEU A 56 -10.18 -7.04 0.88
CA LEU A 56 -8.86 -6.43 0.89
C LEU A 56 -8.95 -4.91 0.77
N SER A 57 -8.38 -4.20 1.73
CA SER A 57 -8.13 -2.76 1.70
C SER A 57 -6.67 -2.51 1.32
N SER A 58 -6.40 -1.50 0.51
CA SER A 58 -5.03 -1.07 0.19
C SER A 58 -4.65 0.18 0.97
N CYS A 59 -3.40 0.25 1.43
CA CYS A 59 -2.81 1.41 2.08
C CYS A 59 -1.47 1.72 1.42
N GLN A 60 -1.36 2.84 0.72
CA GLN A 60 -0.10 3.27 0.13
C GLN A 60 0.86 3.72 1.24
N LEU A 61 2.09 3.21 1.20
CA LEU A 61 3.10 3.43 2.25
C LEU A 61 4.20 4.42 1.85
N THR A 62 4.30 4.77 0.57
CA THR A 62 5.28 5.72 0.04
C THR A 62 4.59 6.95 -0.52
N MET A 63 5.19 8.12 -0.36
CA MET A 63 4.75 9.31 -1.08
C MET A 63 5.25 9.28 -2.52
N ASP A 64 4.50 9.91 -3.42
CA ASP A 64 4.90 10.07 -4.82
C ASP A 64 5.90 11.23 -4.92
N HIS A 65 7.09 11.00 -5.50
CA HIS A 65 8.03 12.10 -5.78
C HIS A 65 7.78 12.69 -7.17
N SER A 66 6.61 13.30 -7.32
CA SER A 66 6.15 14.02 -8.53
C SER A 66 5.96 15.50 -8.23
N THR A 67 6.11 16.36 -9.24
CA THR A 67 5.83 17.81 -9.13
C THR A 67 4.36 18.12 -8.83
N SER A 68 3.46 17.16 -9.00
CA SER A 68 2.05 17.25 -8.59
C SER A 68 1.86 17.17 -7.07
N VAL A 69 2.88 16.75 -6.32
CA VAL A 69 2.83 16.65 -4.85
C VAL A 69 3.31 17.95 -4.23
N LYS A 70 2.46 18.59 -3.43
CA LYS A 70 2.69 19.92 -2.84
C LYS A 70 4.04 20.03 -2.11
N GLU A 71 4.43 19.00 -1.37
CA GLU A 71 5.70 18.99 -0.63
C GLU A 71 6.92 18.99 -1.56
N VAL A 72 6.83 18.31 -2.71
CA VAL A 72 7.88 18.33 -3.75
C VAL A 72 7.94 19.71 -4.41
N THR A 73 6.78 20.34 -4.64
CA THR A 73 6.72 21.72 -5.17
C THR A 73 7.36 22.73 -4.21
N ASN A 74 7.20 22.54 -2.90
CA ASN A 74 7.79 23.39 -1.86
C ASN A 74 9.32 23.30 -1.78
N ILE A 75 9.94 22.27 -2.36
CA ILE A 75 11.42 22.20 -2.49
C ILE A 75 11.90 23.05 -3.68
N PHE A 76 11.04 23.30 -4.66
CA PHE A 76 11.38 24.00 -5.91
C PHE A 76 10.89 25.46 -5.96
N VAL A 77 10.29 25.98 -4.89
CA VAL A 77 10.04 27.43 -4.81
C VAL A 77 11.40 28.12 -4.60
N PRO A 78 11.88 28.96 -5.55
CA PRO A 78 13.03 29.79 -5.27
C PRO A 78 12.69 30.64 -4.04
N SER A 79 13.62 30.67 -3.09
CA SER A 79 13.53 31.48 -1.87
C SER A 79 13.64 32.97 -2.19
N SER A 80 12.72 33.52 -2.99
CA SER A 80 12.58 34.96 -3.24
C SER A 80 11.34 35.25 -4.09
N LEU A 81 10.24 35.61 -3.43
CA LEU A 81 9.32 36.66 -3.87
C LEU A 81 8.66 37.27 -2.63
#